data_AF-C9E606-F1
#
_entry.id   AF-C9E606-F1
#
_cell.length_a   1.000
_cell.length_b   1.000
_cell.length_c   1.000
_cell.angle_alpha   90.00
_cell.angle_beta   90.00
_cell.angle_gamma   90.00
#
_symmetry.space_group_name_H-M   'P 1'
#
loop_
_entity.id
_entity.type
_entity.pdbx_description
1 polymer ?
#
loop_
_entity_poly.entity_id
_entity_poly.type
_entity_poly.pdbx_seq_one_letter_code
_entity_poly.pdbx_strand_id
1 'polypeptide(L)'
;FEGPKGNFPIGPFSGDSFFDLYCKRIRKVQQLAAAAAAARSSSSSSSSRASVPLYVMTSSTNRGAVERTFVEKDFFGLEKEKVFFFSQESLPAFDLQQQLLLLRPHTLQQAPNGNGGVYAALSSSGALLHAKRNSLLGFQVLPVDNC
;
A
#
# COMPACT_ATOMS: atom_id res chain seq x y z
N PHE A 1 9.90 -4.81 17.39
CA PHE A 1 10.29 -4.42 16.03
C PHE A 1 10.10 -2.92 15.91
N GLU A 2 11.14 -2.18 15.55
CA GLU A 2 11.06 -0.73 15.33
C GLU A 2 10.93 -0.47 13.83
N GLY A 3 9.89 0.25 13.42
CA GLY A 3 9.63 0.59 12.02
C GLY A 3 8.21 0.23 11.55
N PRO A 4 7.89 0.49 10.26
CA PRO A 4 6.59 0.15 9.70
C PRO A 4 6.34 -1.35 9.79
N LYS A 5 5.12 -1.74 10.18
CA LYS A 5 4.73 -3.15 10.34
C LYS A 5 5.01 -3.99 9.09
N GLY A 6 4.91 -3.40 7.89
CA GLY A 6 5.24 -4.07 6.63
C GLY A 6 6.69 -4.54 6.49
N ASN A 7 7.61 -4.03 7.31
CA ASN A 7 9.02 -4.44 7.35
C ASN A 7 9.26 -5.58 8.34
N PHE A 8 8.25 -6.00 9.10
CA PHE A 8 8.40 -7.08 10.06
C PHE A 8 8.74 -8.39 9.33
N PRO A 9 9.84 -9.06 9.70
CA PRO A 9 10.24 -10.32 9.05
C PRO A 9 9.29 -11.45 9.46
N ILE A 10 8.71 -12.12 8.48
CA ILE A 10 7.78 -13.24 8.65
C ILE A 10 8.28 -14.54 8.03
N GLY A 11 9.25 -14.48 7.12
CA GLY A 11 9.88 -15.65 6.51
C GLY A 11 10.95 -16.24 7.43
N PRO A 12 10.75 -17.39 8.08
CA PRO A 12 11.73 -17.97 9.00
C PRO A 12 13.05 -18.37 8.31
N PHE A 13 12.99 -18.70 7.02
CA PHE A 13 14.15 -19.10 6.23
C PHE A 13 14.53 -18.07 5.16
N SER A 14 13.56 -17.39 4.56
CA SER A 14 13.84 -16.38 3.52
C SER A 14 14.19 -15.01 4.09
N GLY A 15 13.85 -14.72 5.34
CA GLY A 15 13.96 -13.38 5.93
C GLY A 15 12.95 -12.38 5.36
N ASP A 16 12.00 -12.83 4.55
CA ASP A 16 11.01 -11.96 3.89
C ASP A 16 10.14 -11.22 4.90
N SER A 17 9.92 -9.93 4.67
CA SER A 17 8.93 -9.15 5.38
C SER A 17 7.51 -9.33 4.80
N PHE A 18 6.51 -8.74 5.45
CA PHE A 18 5.17 -8.62 4.85
C PHE A 18 5.21 -7.93 3.48
N PHE A 19 5.94 -6.82 3.33
CA PHE A 19 6.09 -6.15 2.04
C PHE A 19 6.76 -7.04 0.99
N ASP A 20 7.80 -7.80 1.35
CA ASP A 20 8.42 -8.76 0.43
C ASP A 20 7.38 -9.78 -0.06
N LEU A 21 6.59 -10.36 0.85
CA LEU A 21 5.57 -11.35 0.51
C LEU A 21 4.49 -10.78 -0.41
N TYR A 22 3.95 -9.60 -0.10
CA TYR A 22 2.92 -8.95 -0.92
C TYR A 22 3.43 -8.60 -2.32
N CYS A 23 4.62 -8.02 -2.43
CA CYS A 23 5.18 -7.65 -3.73
C CYS A 23 5.55 -8.89 -4.57
N LYS A 24 6.05 -9.97 -3.94
CA LYS A 24 6.26 -11.26 -4.61
C LYS A 24 4.97 -11.86 -5.14
N ARG A 25 3.88 -11.80 -4.36
CA ARG A 25 2.54 -12.27 -4.78
C ARG A 25 2.03 -11.47 -5.98
N ILE A 26 2.14 -10.15 -5.95
CA ILE A 26 1.76 -9.27 -7.08
C ILE A 26 2.54 -9.66 -8.35
N ARG A 27 3.87 -9.77 -8.25
CA ARG A 27 4.72 -10.18 -9.38
C ARG A 27 4.32 -11.55 -9.92
N LYS A 28 4.02 -12.50 -9.05
CA LYS A 28 3.57 -13.84 -9.46
C LYS A 28 2.23 -13.79 -10.19
N VAL A 29 1.27 -12.99 -9.73
CA VAL A 29 -0.01 -12.78 -10.42
C VAL A 29 0.21 -12.17 -11.80
N GLN A 30 1.07 -11.15 -11.92
CA GLN A 30 1.42 -10.55 -13.23
C GLN A 30 2.02 -11.57 -14.19
N GLN A 31 2.94 -12.43 -13.71
CA GLN A 31 3.54 -13.49 -14.53
C GLN A 31 2.51 -14.54 -14.98
N LEU A 32 1.66 -15.01 -14.06
CA LEU A 32 0.63 -16.00 -14.38
C LEU A 32 -0.41 -15.45 -15.35
N ALA A 33 -0.83 -14.20 -15.16
CA ALA A 33 -1.76 -13.53 -16.08
C ALA A 33 -1.16 -13.36 -17.47
N ALA A 34 0.12 -12.98 -17.57
CA ALA A 34 0.83 -12.89 -18.85
C ALA A 34 0.94 -14.25 -19.55
N ALA A 35 1.32 -15.32 -18.82
CA ALA A 35 1.39 -16.67 -19.37
C ALA A 35 0.02 -17.18 -19.85
N ALA A 36 -1.03 -16.96 -19.06
CA ALA A 36 -2.39 -17.34 -19.42
C ALA A 36 -2.95 -16.55 -20.62
N ALA A 37 -2.55 -15.29 -20.79
CA ALA A 37 -2.90 -14.49 -21.97
C ALA A 37 -2.17 -15.00 -23.22
N ALA A 38 -0.87 -15.31 -23.10
CA ALA A 38 -0.07 -15.87 -24.19
C ALA A 38 -0.62 -17.22 -24.66
N ALA A 39 -1.03 -18.11 -23.75
CA ALA A 39 -1.62 -19.41 -24.11
C ALA A 39 -2.98 -19.30 -24.84
N ARG A 40 -3.69 -18.18 -24.67
CA ARG A 40 -5.00 -17.93 -25.31
C ARG A 40 -4.91 -17.19 -26.64
N SER A 41 -3.75 -16.64 -26.99
CA SER A 41 -3.55 -15.86 -28.22
C SER A 41 -2.73 -16.64 -29.24
N SER A 42 -3.32 -16.97 -30.39
CA SER A 42 -2.60 -17.47 -31.57
C SER A 42 -1.89 -16.36 -32.36
N SER A 43 -2.09 -15.09 -31.99
CA SER A 43 -1.47 -13.92 -32.63
C SER A 43 -0.42 -13.28 -31.71
N SER A 44 0.77 -13.08 -32.25
CA SER A 44 1.98 -12.56 -31.59
C SER A 44 1.94 -11.05 -31.26
N SER A 45 0.78 -10.38 -31.33
CA SER A 45 0.74 -8.90 -31.42
C SER A 45 0.22 -8.13 -30.21
N SER A 46 -0.03 -8.76 -29.06
CA SER A 46 -0.38 -8.01 -27.85
C SER A 46 0.54 -8.36 -26.69
N SER A 47 1.68 -7.67 -26.64
CA SER A 47 2.62 -7.68 -25.51
C SER A 47 2.13 -6.81 -24.35
N SER A 48 0.83 -6.74 -24.06
CA SER A 48 0.37 -6.01 -22.88
C SER A 48 0.75 -6.81 -21.62
N ARG A 49 1.86 -6.42 -21.00
CA ARG A 49 2.32 -6.97 -19.73
C ARG A 49 1.20 -6.76 -18.70
N ALA A 50 0.68 -7.84 -18.14
CA ALA A 50 -0.35 -7.74 -17.12
C ALA A 50 0.18 -6.90 -15.94
N SER A 51 -0.53 -5.82 -15.61
CA SER A 51 -0.13 -4.86 -14.57
C SER A 51 -1.12 -4.90 -13.41
N VAL A 52 -0.61 -5.00 -12.19
CA VAL A 52 -1.40 -4.93 -10.96
C VAL A 52 -0.81 -3.81 -10.10
N PRO A 53 -1.37 -2.58 -10.16
CA PRO A 53 -0.87 -1.47 -9.36
C PRO A 53 -1.05 -1.73 -7.86
N LEU A 54 -0.06 -1.34 -7.07
CA LEU A 54 -0.08 -1.43 -5.62
C LEU A 54 -0.41 -0.06 -5.03
N TYR A 55 -1.43 -0.01 -4.20
CA TYR A 55 -1.81 1.18 -3.44
C TYR A 55 -1.46 0.99 -1.97
N VAL A 56 -0.51 1.76 -1.46
CA VAL A 56 -0.04 1.64 -0.07
C VAL A 56 -0.58 2.81 0.74
N MET A 57 -1.55 2.51 1.61
CA MET A 57 -2.08 3.47 2.58
C MET A 57 -1.18 3.56 3.81
N THR A 58 -0.75 4.77 4.14
CA THR A 58 0.13 5.09 5.28
C THR A 58 -0.57 5.98 6.30
N SER A 59 -0.02 6.12 7.50
CA SER A 59 -0.28 7.29 8.36
C SER A 59 0.71 8.40 8.02
N SER A 60 0.41 9.63 8.44
CA SER A 60 1.38 10.74 8.36
C SER A 60 2.69 10.40 9.08
N THR A 61 2.61 9.65 10.19
CA THR A 61 3.76 9.31 11.04
C THR A 61 4.68 8.24 10.45
N ASN A 62 4.17 7.32 9.61
CA ASN A 62 4.98 6.23 9.05
C ASN A 62 5.30 6.39 7.56
N ARG A 63 4.70 7.40 6.90
CA ARG A 63 4.86 7.73 5.49
C ARG A 63 6.30 7.61 4.99
N GLY A 64 7.18 8.42 5.55
CA GLY A 64 8.57 8.50 5.09
C GLY A 64 9.38 7.25 5.36
N ALA A 65 9.04 6.45 6.38
CA ALA A 65 9.72 5.18 6.63
C ALA A 65 9.28 4.10 5.61
N VAL A 66 7.99 4.06 5.27
CA VAL A 66 7.46 3.14 4.25
C VAL A 66 8.03 3.47 2.87
N GLU A 67 7.98 4.73 2.44
CA GLU A 67 8.54 5.13 1.14
C GLU A 67 10.03 4.79 1.02
N ARG A 68 10.83 5.09 2.05
CA ARG A 68 12.26 4.74 2.07
C ARG A 68 12.49 3.25 1.91
N THR A 69 11.71 2.42 2.60
CA THR A 69 11.81 0.97 2.47
C THR A 69 11.61 0.53 1.03
N PHE A 70 10.58 1.04 0.35
CA PHE A 70 10.32 0.69 -1.04
C PHE A 70 11.46 1.15 -1.96
N VAL A 71 12.01 2.34 -1.75
CA VAL A 71 13.15 2.82 -2.53
C VAL A 71 14.40 1.96 -2.30
N GLU A 72 14.74 1.67 -1.03
CA GLU A 72 15.90 0.84 -0.65
C GLU A 72 15.81 -0.58 -1.19
N LYS A 73 14.60 -1.10 -1.36
CA LYS A 73 14.31 -2.45 -1.89
C LYS A 73 14.04 -2.45 -3.40
N ASP A 74 14.31 -1.35 -4.11
CA ASP A 74 14.04 -1.20 -5.54
C ASP A 74 12.60 -1.59 -5.92
N PHE A 75 11.64 -1.06 -5.16
CA PHE A 75 10.21 -1.32 -5.24
C PHE A 75 9.87 -2.83 -5.22
N PHE A 76 10.74 -3.65 -4.62
CA PHE A 76 10.63 -5.11 -4.57
C PHE A 76 10.54 -5.76 -5.97
N GLY A 77 11.08 -5.07 -6.99
CA GLY A 77 11.02 -5.46 -8.40
C GLY A 77 9.66 -5.17 -9.08
N LEU A 78 8.82 -4.32 -8.48
CA LEU A 78 7.66 -3.73 -9.14
C LEU A 78 8.07 -2.47 -9.93
N GLU A 79 7.29 -2.11 -10.94
CA GLU A 79 7.44 -0.82 -11.63
C GLU A 79 7.06 0.31 -10.65
N LYS A 80 7.97 1.26 -10.43
CA LYS A 80 7.78 2.39 -9.51
C LYS A 80 6.50 3.17 -9.81
N GLU A 81 6.18 3.35 -11.09
CA GLU A 81 5.01 4.07 -11.58
C GLU A 81 3.70 3.34 -11.26
N LYS A 82 3.78 2.07 -10.87
CA LYS A 82 2.65 1.23 -10.47
C LYS A 82 2.50 1.11 -8.95
N VAL A 83 3.38 1.74 -8.18
CA VAL A 83 3.24 1.83 -6.72
C VAL A 83 2.74 3.23 -6.37
N PHE A 84 1.45 3.33 -6.05
CA PHE A 84 0.84 4.56 -5.60
C PHE A 84 0.78 4.57 -4.09
N PHE A 85 1.12 5.70 -3.52
CA PHE A 85 1.20 5.83 -2.10
C PHE A 85 0.37 7.02 -1.61
N PHE A 86 -0.34 6.84 -0.51
CA PHE A 86 -1.25 7.86 0.02
C PHE A 86 -1.40 7.72 1.53
N SER A 87 -1.79 8.80 2.20
CA SER A 87 -1.98 8.80 3.65
C SER A 87 -3.45 8.91 4.04
N GLN A 88 -3.81 8.20 5.10
CA GLN A 88 -5.07 8.44 5.82
C GLN A 88 -4.95 9.63 6.77
N GLU A 89 -6.08 10.24 7.08
CA GLU A 89 -6.15 11.32 8.04
C GLU A 89 -5.97 10.84 9.49
N SER A 90 -5.65 11.77 10.36
CA SER A 90 -5.61 11.54 11.81
C SER A 90 -6.63 12.46 12.48
N LEU A 91 -7.26 11.96 13.53
CA LEU A 91 -8.24 12.69 14.32
C LEU A 91 -7.65 13.04 15.69
N PRO A 92 -8.05 14.17 16.28
CA PRO A 92 -7.68 14.51 17.65
C PRO A 92 -8.14 13.43 18.63
N ALA A 93 -7.32 13.13 19.62
CA ALA A 93 -7.67 12.24 20.71
C ALA A 93 -8.39 13.02 21.83
N PHE A 94 -9.35 12.36 22.47
CA PHE A 94 -10.13 12.90 23.57
C PHE A 94 -9.94 12.05 24.83
N ASP A 95 -10.02 12.67 26.00
CA ASP A 95 -10.19 11.94 27.26
C ASP A 95 -11.66 11.48 27.45
N LEU A 96 -11.93 10.81 28.58
CA LEU A 96 -13.27 10.31 28.89
C LEU A 96 -14.28 11.45 29.17
N GLN A 97 -13.79 12.66 29.40
CA GLN A 97 -14.53 13.89 29.62
C GLN A 97 -14.67 14.71 28.33
N GLN A 98 -14.32 14.13 27.17
CA GLN A 98 -14.41 14.75 25.85
C GLN A 98 -13.53 16.00 25.71
N GLN A 99 -12.45 16.11 26.48
CA GLN A 99 -11.47 17.17 26.33
C GLN A 99 -10.36 16.75 25.38
N LEU A 100 -9.87 17.69 24.57
CA LEU A 100 -8.77 17.46 23.64
C LEU A 100 -7.48 17.13 24.40
N LEU A 101 -6.84 16.03 24.01
CA LEU A 101 -5.53 15.66 24.56
C LEU A 101 -4.41 16.41 23.83
N LEU A 102 -3.43 16.89 24.60
CA LEU A 102 -2.21 17.49 24.07
C LEU A 102 -1.07 16.47 24.09
N LEU A 103 -0.35 16.37 22.98
CA LEU A 103 0.92 15.63 22.93
C LEU A 103 2.02 16.43 23.65
N ARG A 104 2.05 17.74 23.40
CA ARG A 104 2.99 18.75 23.94
C ARG A 104 2.29 20.11 23.95
N PRO A 105 2.83 21.15 24.62
CA PRO A 105 2.28 22.50 24.53
C PRO A 105 2.03 22.91 23.06
N HIS A 106 0.84 23.42 22.77
CA HIS A 106 0.38 23.83 21.44
C HIS A 106 0.31 22.73 20.37
N THR A 107 0.39 21.44 20.75
CA THR A 107 0.32 20.30 19.81
C THR A 107 -0.74 19.30 20.26
N LEU A 108 -1.77 19.08 19.44
CA LEU A 108 -2.80 18.06 19.72
C LEU A 108 -2.22 16.64 19.62
N GLN A 109 -2.63 15.78 20.55
CA GLN A 109 -2.48 14.34 20.41
C GLN A 109 -3.45 13.87 19.32
N GLN A 110 -2.94 13.10 18.35
CA GLN A 110 -3.75 12.59 17.25
C GLN A 110 -3.55 11.08 17.09
N ALA A 111 -4.58 10.42 16.58
CA ALA A 111 -4.53 9.01 16.18
C ALA A 111 -5.11 8.86 14.77
N PRO A 112 -4.66 7.86 13.99
CA PRO A 112 -5.24 7.63 12.68
C PRO A 112 -6.73 7.32 12.76
N ASN A 113 -7.52 7.76 11.77
CA ASN A 113 -8.98 7.68 11.76
C ASN A 113 -9.58 6.27 11.53
N GLY A 114 -8.80 5.22 11.79
CA GLY A 114 -9.17 3.82 11.53
C GLY A 114 -9.07 3.41 10.06
N ASN A 115 -9.21 2.11 9.79
CA ASN A 115 -9.12 1.56 8.43
C ASN A 115 -10.26 2.02 7.50
N GLY A 116 -11.43 2.37 8.06
CA GLY A 116 -12.52 3.02 7.33
C GLY A 116 -12.13 4.36 6.72
N GLY A 117 -11.06 4.99 7.19
CA GLY A 117 -10.46 6.18 6.58
C GLY A 117 -9.98 5.97 5.13
N VAL A 118 -9.88 4.72 4.66
CA VAL A 118 -9.48 4.39 3.29
C VAL A 118 -10.35 5.08 2.23
N TYR A 119 -11.65 5.21 2.45
CA TYR A 119 -12.55 5.83 1.46
C TYR A 119 -12.25 7.33 1.28
N ALA A 120 -12.12 8.05 2.41
CA ALA A 120 -11.77 9.46 2.41
C ALA A 120 -10.36 9.66 1.83
N ALA A 121 -9.39 8.84 2.25
CA ALA A 121 -8.01 8.90 1.80
C ALA A 121 -7.86 8.62 0.29
N LEU A 122 -8.61 7.66 -0.25
CA LEU A 122 -8.63 7.37 -1.68
C LEU A 122 -9.17 8.56 -2.49
N SER A 123 -10.20 9.24 -1.97
CA SER A 123 -10.82 10.40 -2.60
C SER A 123 -9.90 11.62 -2.58
N SER A 124 -9.33 11.98 -1.42
CA SER A 124 -8.55 13.20 -1.24
C SER A 124 -7.12 13.13 -1.79
N SER A 125 -6.53 11.93 -1.89
CA SER A 125 -5.14 11.75 -2.34
C SER A 125 -4.94 11.73 -3.85
N GLY A 126 -6.02 11.72 -4.63
CA GLY A 126 -5.95 11.47 -6.08
C GLY A 126 -5.73 10.01 -6.46
N ALA A 127 -5.72 9.07 -5.50
CA ALA A 127 -5.60 7.64 -5.78
C ALA A 127 -6.74 7.11 -6.66
N LEU A 128 -7.98 7.59 -6.47
CA LEU A 128 -9.11 7.25 -7.35
C LEU A 128 -8.93 7.78 -8.77
N LEU A 129 -8.41 9.01 -8.93
CA LEU A 129 -8.09 9.55 -10.26
C LEU A 129 -6.99 8.74 -10.94
N HIS A 130 -5.96 8.35 -10.19
CA HIS A 130 -4.91 7.46 -10.66
C HIS A 130 -5.48 6.09 -11.10
N ALA A 131 -6.38 5.51 -10.30
CA ALA A 131 -7.02 4.23 -10.60
C ALA A 131 -7.86 4.30 -11.88
N LYS A 132 -8.64 5.38 -12.02
CA LYS A 132 -9.46 5.64 -13.21
C LYS A 132 -8.59 5.80 -14.47
N ARG A 133 -7.47 6.53 -14.38
CA ARG A 133 -6.51 6.69 -15.50
C ARG A 133 -5.85 5.38 -15.92
N ASN A 134 -5.70 4.44 -14.99
CA ASN A 134 -5.15 3.10 -15.25
C ASN A 134 -6.24 2.05 -15.55
N SER A 135 -7.49 2.47 -15.79
CA SER A 135 -8.62 1.59 -16.14
C SER A 135 -8.86 0.46 -15.12
N LEU A 136 -8.62 0.73 -13.84
CA LEU A 136 -8.88 -0.25 -12.77
C LEU A 136 -10.39 -0.39 -12.52
N LEU A 137 -10.86 -1.64 -12.47
CA LEU A 137 -12.26 -1.97 -12.19
C LEU A 137 -12.60 -1.98 -10.70
N GLY A 138 -11.59 -2.20 -9.84
CA GLY A 138 -11.80 -2.30 -8.40
C GLY A 138 -10.49 -2.46 -7.64
N PHE A 139 -10.62 -2.48 -6.31
CA PHE A 139 -9.51 -2.65 -5.38
C PHE A 139 -9.71 -3.93 -4.58
N GLN A 140 -8.63 -4.68 -4.39
CA GLN A 140 -8.54 -5.67 -3.33
C GLN A 140 -7.85 -5.01 -2.13
N VAL A 141 -8.55 -4.89 -1.01
CA VAL A 141 -8.04 -4.24 0.20
C VAL A 141 -7.63 -5.30 1.19
N LEU A 142 -6.39 -5.25 1.67
CA LEU A 142 -5.81 -6.22 2.60
C LEU A 142 -5.09 -5.48 3.73
N PRO A 143 -5.25 -5.90 4.99
CA PRO A 143 -4.43 -5.40 6.08
C PRO A 143 -3.00 -5.95 5.96
N VAL A 144 -2.01 -5.15 6.33
CA VAL A 144 -0.59 -5.47 6.13
C VAL A 144 -0.12 -6.69 6.92
N ASP A 145 -0.79 -7.05 8.01
CA ASP A 145 -0.42 -8.13 8.93
C ASP A 145 -1.13 -9.47 8.63
N ASN A 146 -1.85 -9.57 7.51
CA ASN A 146 -2.43 -10.84 7.09
C ASN A 146 -1.42 -11.68 6.28
N CYS A 147 -1.08 -12.87 6.77
CA CYS A 147 -0.14 -13.81 6.15
C CYS A 147 -0.83 -14.70 5.12
#